data_AF-A0A534A0W6-F1
#
_entry.id   AF-A0A534A0W6-F1
#
_cell.length_a   1.000
_cell.length_b   1.000
_cell.length_c   1.000
_cell.angle_alpha   90.00
_cell.angle_beta   90.00
_cell.angle_gamma   90.00
#
_symmetry.space_group_name_H-M   'P 1'
#
loop_
_entity.id
_entity.type
_entity.pdbx_description
1 polymer ?
#
loop_
_entity_poly.entity_id
_entity_poly.type
_entity_poly.pdbx_seq_one_letter_code
_entity_poly.pdbx_strand_id
1 'polypeptide(L)'
;MISYENESTESPLVRGNPTLNQPTSLFPPAPETHYWWTSYKDSNGNYTEVFKEVFFMLFNHHLEDLNRNIPTAKEIHQRSNNNYDQFYWLRFWLERGLKIYSNKHKDIYHIPITEFGGTGYGRYGPATHAETRMAYDLYHSGRTTFFPTDIFMEPGDEIEILVGTLDHPQTICSAATCHLYPYDIIKSVRLAEKQNITYKASNSGTLMLSCVNNNQGMQSWGKTIEIKLKLKKTNKGKKVPLFIFGINSQKEWMINISQNPNPLNQIQIFNGLQRIYIPGDIIKRMTREVFINQLLSEYLLIGVAYDLFNGFDGSGLLHLPTQDLQIITYERCGYSEMDLVAVCNDIETRNSKTKFVDWHELGHQNTMGWSWGTEIEVVANLYELIAERLLKGKKNDWRLYDIYYYAPEYFNSQKHGTSQVWDPNSVVNFIKTNINQPNFQYNLHGGYDEMSSITYDERKSQLPKPQHINNEFLRLQMFYQLLFTYNDHFYAELGKAYREEWNFFEGWDTFNTNQKDKNWFVKAACDITKTNLLPFFDAWGLGISPEVRKRIEDQNYSFPV
;
A
#
# COMPACT_ATOMS: atom_id res chain seq x y z
N MET A 1 8.05 -52.18 17.21
CA MET A 1 6.78 -51.75 17.83
C MET A 1 7.13 -50.74 18.89
N ILE A 2 7.13 -49.46 18.55
CA ILE A 2 7.31 -48.36 19.49
C ILE A 2 6.28 -47.29 19.09
N SER A 3 5.56 -46.85 20.12
CA SER A 3 4.32 -46.08 20.15
C SER A 3 4.47 -44.65 19.63
N TYR A 4 3.41 -44.17 18.95
CA TYR A 4 3.15 -42.75 18.73
C TYR A 4 2.52 -42.17 20.00
N GLU A 5 3.21 -41.24 20.66
CA GLU A 5 2.60 -40.29 21.58
C GLU A 5 2.50 -38.93 20.87
N ASN A 6 1.26 -38.45 20.79
CA ASN A 6 0.92 -37.06 20.51
C ASN A 6 1.38 -36.20 21.67
N GLU A 7 2.14 -35.14 21.40
CA GLU A 7 2.06 -33.93 22.21
C GLU A 7 2.39 -32.68 21.38
N SER A 8 1.42 -31.77 21.39
CA SER A 8 1.43 -30.42 20.87
C SER A 8 2.39 -29.51 21.63
N THR A 9 3.17 -28.70 20.91
CA THR A 9 3.46 -27.32 21.36
C THR A 9 3.53 -26.39 20.16
N GLU A 10 2.59 -25.44 20.15
CA GLU A 10 2.62 -24.24 19.33
C GLU A 10 3.86 -23.40 19.64
N SER A 11 4.44 -22.76 18.61
CA SER A 11 5.38 -21.66 18.82
C SER A 11 4.98 -20.49 17.90
N PRO A 12 4.41 -19.40 18.45
CA PRO A 12 4.32 -18.13 17.74
C PRO A 12 5.73 -17.54 17.62
N LEU A 13 6.00 -16.83 16.53
CA LEU A 13 7.26 -16.15 16.21
C LEU A 13 7.88 -15.44 17.44
N VAL A 14 8.78 -16.14 18.15
CA VAL A 14 9.68 -15.54 19.13
C VAL A 14 11.03 -15.35 18.44
N ARG A 15 11.41 -14.07 18.41
CA ARG A 15 12.60 -13.48 17.82
C ARG A 15 13.87 -14.15 18.36
N GLY A 16 14.74 -14.59 17.45
CA GLY A 16 16.17 -14.76 17.74
C GLY A 16 16.86 -13.40 17.62
N ASN A 17 17.28 -12.84 18.76
CA ASN A 17 18.16 -11.67 18.82
C ASN A 17 19.56 -12.02 18.26
N PRO A 18 20.16 -11.10 17.50
CA PRO A 18 21.45 -10.55 17.88
C PRO A 18 21.21 -9.14 18.39
N THR A 19 21.88 -8.80 19.49
CA THR A 19 21.88 -7.49 20.15
C THR A 19 22.26 -6.37 19.17
N LEU A 20 21.28 -5.87 18.42
CA LEU A 20 21.26 -4.52 17.88
C LEU A 20 20.74 -3.61 18.99
N ASN A 21 21.48 -2.55 19.30
CA ASN A 21 21.02 -1.48 20.20
C ASN A 21 19.57 -1.14 19.87
N GLN A 22 18.66 -1.29 20.83
CA GLN A 22 17.25 -0.94 20.62
C GLN A 22 17.19 0.52 20.17
N PRO A 23 16.73 0.82 18.95
CA PRO A 23 16.49 2.19 18.54
C PRO A 23 15.49 2.80 19.54
N THR A 24 15.77 4.01 20.01
CA THR A 24 14.78 4.80 20.74
C THR A 24 13.48 4.84 19.94
N SER A 25 12.36 4.46 20.55
CA SER A 25 11.05 4.47 19.90
C SER A 25 10.77 5.84 19.25
N LEU A 26 10.43 5.83 17.97
CA LEU A 26 10.17 7.03 17.17
C LEU A 26 8.91 7.77 17.63
N PHE A 27 7.95 7.03 18.18
CA PHE A 27 6.76 7.57 18.85
C PHE A 27 6.78 7.27 20.34
N PRO A 28 6.32 8.20 21.20
CA PRO A 28 6.23 7.94 22.62
C PRO A 28 5.32 6.73 22.89
N PRO A 29 5.71 5.83 23.83
CA PRO A 29 4.84 4.75 24.23
C PRO A 29 3.52 5.30 24.76
N ALA A 30 2.45 4.53 24.58
CA ALA A 30 1.19 4.83 25.24
C ALA A 30 1.38 4.87 26.77
N PRO A 31 0.67 5.76 27.49
CA PRO A 31 0.71 5.76 28.96
C PRO A 31 0.28 4.39 29.52
N GLU A 32 1.02 3.85 30.50
CA GLU A 32 0.71 2.55 31.10
C GLU A 32 -0.59 2.53 31.90
N THR A 33 -1.08 3.69 32.33
CA THR A 33 -2.24 3.81 33.23
C THR A 33 -3.58 3.66 32.52
N HIS A 34 -3.63 3.82 31.18
CA HIS A 34 -4.85 3.78 30.37
C HIS A 34 -4.53 3.26 28.95
N TYR A 35 -5.44 2.50 28.33
CA TYR A 35 -5.24 2.11 26.92
C TYR A 35 -5.22 3.34 26.01
N TRP A 36 -4.29 3.42 25.05
CA TRP A 36 -4.13 4.64 24.23
C TRP A 36 -5.39 5.06 23.47
N TRP A 37 -6.29 4.13 23.17
CA TRP A 37 -7.56 4.44 22.51
C TRP A 37 -8.62 5.04 23.44
N THR A 38 -8.48 4.96 24.77
CA THR A 38 -9.50 5.46 25.71
C THR A 38 -9.53 6.98 25.82
N SER A 39 -8.53 7.69 25.29
CA SER A 39 -8.55 9.15 25.22
C SER A 39 -9.47 9.69 24.13
N TYR A 40 -9.99 8.85 23.22
CA TYR A 40 -10.75 9.28 22.05
C TYR A 40 -12.27 8.99 22.23
N LYS A 41 -13.07 10.07 22.23
CA LYS A 41 -14.54 10.04 22.24
C LYS A 41 -15.08 10.10 20.81
N ASP A 42 -16.17 9.39 20.53
CA ASP A 42 -16.99 9.68 19.36
C ASP A 42 -17.76 11.03 19.52
N SER A 43 -18.52 11.39 18.48
CA SER A 43 -19.37 12.59 18.43
C SER A 43 -20.45 12.65 19.53
N ASN A 44 -20.74 11.53 20.19
CA ASN A 44 -21.73 11.40 21.27
C ASN A 44 -21.08 11.29 22.66
N GLY A 45 -19.76 11.38 22.77
CA GLY A 45 -19.03 11.29 24.03
C GLY A 45 -18.79 9.85 24.52
N ASN A 46 -19.07 8.84 23.71
CA ASN A 46 -18.84 7.43 24.03
C ASN A 46 -17.43 7.00 23.61
N TYR A 47 -16.77 6.20 24.45
CA TYR A 47 -15.31 6.07 24.48
C TYR A 47 -14.70 4.76 23.95
N THR A 48 -15.48 3.84 23.38
CA THR A 48 -14.98 2.44 23.32
C THR A 48 -15.45 1.57 22.18
N GLU A 49 -16.56 1.85 21.51
CA GLU A 49 -17.09 0.88 20.52
C GLU A 49 -16.23 0.86 19.27
N VAL A 50 -15.93 2.00 18.65
CA VAL A 50 -15.18 2.02 17.38
C VAL A 50 -13.79 1.39 17.53
N PHE A 51 -13.01 1.70 18.57
CA PHE A 51 -11.68 1.09 18.70
C PHE A 51 -11.70 -0.36 19.17
N LYS A 52 -12.64 -0.76 20.06
CA LYS A 52 -12.79 -2.17 20.42
C LYS A 52 -13.28 -2.97 19.22
N GLU A 53 -14.24 -2.47 18.47
CA GLU A 53 -14.74 -3.08 17.23
C GLU A 53 -13.64 -3.12 16.17
N VAL A 54 -12.89 -2.04 15.95
CA VAL A 54 -11.79 -1.99 14.98
C VAL A 54 -10.72 -2.99 15.35
N PHE A 55 -10.21 -2.99 16.58
CA PHE A 55 -9.22 -3.99 16.97
C PHE A 55 -9.82 -5.41 16.94
N PHE A 56 -11.02 -5.62 17.47
CA PHE A 56 -11.70 -6.92 17.41
C PHE A 56 -11.91 -7.42 15.96
N MET A 57 -12.29 -6.54 15.01
CA MET A 57 -12.41 -6.87 13.59
C MET A 57 -11.04 -7.11 12.94
N LEU A 58 -10.01 -6.34 13.31
CA LEU A 58 -8.61 -6.55 12.90
C LEU A 58 -8.07 -7.93 13.37
N PHE A 59 -8.69 -8.54 14.39
CA PHE A 59 -8.33 -9.88 14.90
C PHE A 59 -9.26 -11.00 14.42
N ASN A 60 -10.51 -10.68 14.07
CA ASN A 60 -11.59 -11.65 13.88
C ASN A 60 -12.06 -11.72 12.41
N HIS A 61 -11.15 -11.54 11.45
CA HIS A 61 -11.40 -11.62 10.00
C HIS A 61 -12.00 -12.96 9.52
N HIS A 62 -12.11 -13.94 10.41
CA HIS A 62 -12.76 -15.21 10.19
C HIS A 62 -13.93 -15.36 11.16
N LEU A 63 -15.15 -15.08 10.71
CA LEU A 63 -16.37 -15.48 11.43
C LEU A 63 -16.42 -17.00 11.68
N GLU A 64 -15.63 -17.79 10.96
CA GLU A 64 -15.55 -19.25 11.07
C GLU A 64 -14.44 -19.77 12.01
N ASP A 65 -13.44 -18.96 12.39
CA ASP A 65 -12.31 -19.38 13.26
C ASP A 65 -12.34 -18.66 14.62
N LEU A 66 -13.44 -18.81 15.36
CA LEU A 66 -13.60 -18.36 16.77
C LEU A 66 -12.60 -19.01 17.76
N ASN A 67 -11.66 -19.84 17.29
CA ASN A 67 -10.73 -20.62 18.10
C ASN A 67 -9.27 -20.14 18.08
N ARG A 68 -8.92 -19.02 17.40
CA ARG A 68 -7.60 -18.39 17.64
C ARG A 68 -7.67 -17.50 18.88
N ASN A 69 -6.63 -17.56 19.72
CA ASN A 69 -6.46 -16.72 20.91
C ASN A 69 -6.58 -15.23 20.54
N ILE A 70 -7.75 -14.64 20.77
CA ILE A 70 -8.00 -13.20 20.59
C ILE A 70 -7.07 -12.45 21.54
N PRO A 71 -6.16 -11.59 21.04
CA PRO A 71 -5.29 -10.82 21.92
C PRO A 71 -6.13 -9.96 22.84
N THR A 72 -5.87 -10.08 24.14
CA THR A 72 -6.45 -9.24 25.17
C THR A 72 -6.13 -7.78 24.91
N ALA A 73 -6.96 -6.87 25.42
CA ALA A 73 -6.68 -5.42 25.36
C ALA A 73 -5.28 -5.06 25.88
N LYS A 74 -4.78 -5.81 26.88
CA LYS A 74 -3.42 -5.68 27.41
C LYS A 74 -2.36 -6.04 26.37
N GLU A 75 -2.52 -7.17 25.69
CA GLU A 75 -1.58 -7.60 24.63
C GLU A 75 -1.59 -6.63 23.45
N ILE A 76 -2.76 -6.16 23.03
CA ILE A 76 -2.89 -5.15 21.96
C ILE A 76 -2.11 -3.89 22.34
N HIS A 77 -2.29 -3.40 23.57
CA HIS A 77 -1.60 -2.22 24.06
C HIS A 77 -0.08 -2.41 24.10
N GLN A 78 0.40 -3.55 24.60
CA GLN A 78 1.83 -3.87 24.64
C GLN A 78 2.44 -3.95 23.25
N ARG A 79 1.78 -4.65 22.31
CA ARG A 79 2.23 -4.75 20.91
C ARG A 79 2.20 -3.39 20.21
N SER A 80 1.22 -2.55 20.50
CA SER A 80 1.12 -1.18 19.99
C SER A 80 2.22 -0.23 20.50
N ASN A 81 3.07 -0.67 21.43
CA ASN A 81 4.23 0.07 21.93
C ASN A 81 5.56 -0.49 21.38
N ASN A 82 5.53 -1.50 20.51
CA ASN A 82 6.70 -2.13 19.92
C ASN A 82 6.79 -1.79 18.42
N ASN A 83 7.74 -0.93 18.03
CA ASN A 83 7.90 -0.48 16.64
C ASN A 83 8.23 -1.58 15.62
N TYR A 84 8.64 -2.77 16.09
CA TYR A 84 8.81 -3.95 15.24
C TYR A 84 7.52 -4.78 15.07
N ASP A 85 6.43 -4.35 15.71
CA ASP A 85 5.13 -5.01 15.63
C ASP A 85 4.18 -4.21 14.76
N GLN A 86 3.46 -4.88 13.86
CA GLN A 86 2.46 -4.25 12.98
C GLN A 86 1.42 -3.42 13.77
N PHE A 87 1.12 -3.78 15.02
CA PHE A 87 0.18 -3.04 15.86
C PHE A 87 0.63 -1.62 16.20
N TYR A 88 1.94 -1.38 16.26
CA TYR A 88 2.49 -0.04 16.46
C TYR A 88 2.18 0.86 15.27
N TRP A 89 2.36 0.33 14.06
CA TRP A 89 2.10 1.08 12.82
C TRP A 89 0.61 1.27 12.57
N LEU A 90 -0.22 0.26 12.87
CA LEU A 90 -1.69 0.41 12.85
C LEU A 90 -2.15 1.52 13.80
N ARG A 91 -1.63 1.52 15.03
CA ARG A 91 -1.91 2.59 15.99
C ARG A 91 -1.50 3.95 15.42
N PHE A 92 -0.29 4.07 14.87
CA PHE A 92 0.19 5.33 14.31
C PHE A 92 -0.79 5.90 13.27
N TRP A 93 -1.21 5.09 12.31
CA TRP A 93 -2.12 5.51 11.24
C TRP A 93 -3.52 5.87 11.75
N LEU A 94 -4.05 5.12 12.72
CA LEU A 94 -5.31 5.45 13.38
C LEU A 94 -5.21 6.79 14.14
N GLU A 95 -4.16 6.96 14.95
CA GLU A 95 -3.92 8.22 15.68
C GLU A 95 -3.74 9.41 14.72
N ARG A 96 -3.13 9.20 13.55
CA ARG A 96 -2.99 10.22 12.52
C ARG A 96 -4.36 10.75 12.07
N GLY A 97 -5.29 9.86 11.71
CA GLY A 97 -6.66 10.26 11.37
C GLY A 97 -7.34 11.05 12.50
N LEU A 98 -7.22 10.58 13.73
CA LEU A 98 -7.78 11.26 14.90
C LEU A 98 -7.18 12.66 15.09
N LYS A 99 -5.85 12.80 14.99
CA LYS A 99 -5.15 14.08 15.15
C LYS A 99 -5.62 15.09 14.11
N ILE A 100 -5.70 14.69 12.84
CA ILE A 100 -6.13 15.56 11.75
C ILE A 100 -7.52 16.14 12.03
N TYR A 101 -8.48 15.29 12.41
CA TYR A 101 -9.91 15.63 12.42
C TYR A 101 -10.52 15.88 13.81
N SER A 102 -9.72 15.80 14.88
CA SER A 102 -10.17 16.01 16.28
C SER A 102 -10.98 17.30 16.49
N ASN A 103 -10.59 18.37 15.81
CA ASN A 103 -11.23 19.68 15.89
C ASN A 103 -11.98 20.08 14.61
N LYS A 104 -12.34 19.11 13.74
CA LYS A 104 -13.04 19.41 12.46
C LYS A 104 -14.37 20.15 12.64
N HIS A 105 -15.06 19.93 13.75
CA HIS A 105 -16.31 20.61 14.11
C HIS A 105 -16.13 22.12 14.37
N LYS A 106 -14.88 22.57 14.56
CA LYS A 106 -14.48 23.99 14.65
C LYS A 106 -13.79 24.48 13.37
N ASP A 107 -13.84 23.69 12.29
CA ASP A 107 -13.15 23.95 11.03
C ASP A 107 -11.62 24.04 11.18
N ILE A 108 -11.04 23.28 12.13
CA ILE A 108 -9.60 23.19 12.39
C ILE A 108 -9.10 21.80 12.03
N TYR A 109 -8.07 21.73 11.18
CA TYR A 109 -7.42 20.50 10.73
C TYR A 109 -5.94 20.53 11.08
N HIS A 110 -5.38 19.39 11.51
CA HIS A 110 -3.94 19.25 11.76
C HIS A 110 -3.31 18.46 10.61
N ILE A 111 -2.94 19.15 9.53
CA ILE A 111 -2.49 18.52 8.28
C ILE A 111 -1.07 17.96 8.46
N PRO A 112 -0.83 16.67 8.21
CA PRO A 112 0.50 16.07 8.33
C PRO A 112 1.45 16.68 7.31
N ILE A 113 2.71 16.80 7.72
CA ILE A 113 3.78 17.20 6.81
C ILE A 113 4.26 15.94 6.09
N THR A 114 4.04 15.91 4.79
CA THR A 114 4.46 14.83 3.91
C THR A 114 5.83 15.12 3.30
N GLU A 115 6.60 14.08 3.00
CA GLU A 115 7.78 14.20 2.15
C GLU A 115 7.39 14.40 0.68
N PHE A 116 8.32 14.94 -0.09
CA PHE A 116 8.14 15.04 -1.53
C PHE A 116 8.34 13.66 -2.19
N GLY A 117 7.33 13.13 -2.89
CA GLY A 117 7.45 11.94 -3.74
C GLY A 117 7.86 10.65 -3.01
N GLY A 118 7.12 10.21 -2.00
CA GLY A 118 7.25 8.85 -1.49
C GLY A 118 6.43 7.87 -2.31
N THR A 119 7.01 6.71 -2.64
CA THR A 119 6.25 5.56 -3.17
C THR A 119 6.87 4.26 -2.67
N GLY A 120 6.21 3.13 -2.96
CA GLY A 120 6.83 1.80 -2.82
C GLY A 120 8.15 1.66 -3.59
N TYR A 121 8.36 2.47 -4.64
CA TYR A 121 9.57 2.45 -5.46
C TYR A 121 10.78 3.07 -4.77
N GLY A 122 10.62 3.88 -3.73
CA GLY A 122 11.73 4.57 -3.05
C GLY A 122 11.36 5.97 -2.56
N ARG A 123 12.36 6.73 -2.08
CA ARG A 123 12.20 8.15 -1.74
C ARG A 123 12.76 9.02 -2.86
N TYR A 124 11.95 9.93 -3.39
CA TYR A 124 12.35 10.84 -4.46
C TYR A 124 12.80 12.21 -3.92
N GLY A 125 13.84 12.78 -4.53
CA GLY A 125 14.35 14.10 -4.17
C GLY A 125 13.53 15.21 -4.81
N PRO A 126 13.62 16.46 -4.31
CA PRO A 126 13.02 17.60 -5.00
C PRO A 126 13.59 17.73 -6.43
N ALA A 127 12.73 18.14 -7.37
CA ALA A 127 12.87 18.32 -8.84
C ALA A 127 14.10 19.06 -9.41
N THR A 128 15.24 19.11 -8.72
CA THR A 128 16.45 19.74 -9.29
C THR A 128 16.99 19.00 -10.53
N HIS A 129 16.51 17.79 -10.82
CA HIS A 129 16.83 17.02 -12.04
C HIS A 129 15.65 16.90 -13.04
N ALA A 130 14.57 17.68 -12.87
CA ALA A 130 13.32 17.55 -13.64
C ALA A 130 13.38 18.04 -15.11
N GLU A 131 14.55 18.09 -15.74
CA GLU A 131 14.69 18.40 -17.17
C GLU A 131 14.47 17.18 -18.07
N THR A 132 14.35 15.97 -17.52
CA THR A 132 14.14 14.74 -18.29
C THR A 132 12.72 14.20 -18.16
N ARG A 133 12.18 13.65 -19.25
CA ARG A 133 10.84 13.03 -19.30
C ARG A 133 10.67 11.88 -18.30
N MET A 134 11.73 11.16 -17.94
CA MET A 134 11.71 10.14 -16.88
C MET A 134 11.57 10.74 -15.47
N ALA A 135 12.21 11.88 -15.18
CA ALA A 135 12.01 12.59 -13.93
C ALA A 135 10.57 13.11 -13.82
N TYR A 136 9.95 13.49 -14.94
CA TYR A 136 8.52 13.82 -15.02
C TYR A 136 7.65 12.60 -14.75
N ASP A 137 7.84 11.47 -15.44
CA ASP A 137 7.04 10.25 -15.23
C ASP A 137 7.19 9.68 -13.79
N LEU A 138 8.37 9.82 -13.18
CA LEU A 138 8.63 9.48 -11.77
C LEU A 138 8.07 10.53 -10.79
N TYR A 139 8.08 11.83 -11.13
CA TYR A 139 7.42 12.91 -10.36
C TYR A 139 5.91 12.67 -10.23
N HIS A 140 5.38 12.07 -11.28
CA HIS A 140 3.98 11.77 -11.45
C HIS A 140 3.62 10.42 -10.81
N SER A 141 4.59 9.53 -10.54
CA SER A 141 4.37 8.25 -9.86
C SER A 141 4.14 8.34 -8.33
N GLY A 142 4.25 9.53 -7.74
CA GLY A 142 4.13 9.77 -6.29
C GLY A 142 2.73 9.58 -5.74
N ARG A 143 2.61 9.12 -4.48
CA ARG A 143 1.35 9.13 -3.72
C ARG A 143 0.89 10.58 -3.45
N THR A 144 -0.41 10.79 -3.28
CA THR A 144 -0.94 12.15 -3.05
C THR A 144 -0.50 12.71 -1.69
N THR A 145 -0.34 14.03 -1.62
CA THR A 145 -0.06 14.74 -0.36
C THR A 145 -1.28 15.51 0.17
N PHE A 146 -2.41 15.41 -0.52
CA PHE A 146 -3.63 16.17 -0.21
C PHE A 146 -4.58 15.38 0.69
N PHE A 147 -5.02 15.99 1.78
CA PHE A 147 -5.95 15.46 2.77
C PHE A 147 -7.35 16.04 2.54
N PRO A 148 -8.41 15.23 2.62
CA PRO A 148 -9.77 15.70 2.41
C PRO A 148 -10.26 16.55 3.57
N THR A 149 -11.07 17.56 3.23
CA THR A 149 -11.93 18.24 4.21
C THR A 149 -13.36 17.78 4.01
N ASP A 150 -14.25 18.14 4.93
CA ASP A 150 -15.69 17.97 4.80
C ASP A 150 -16.34 19.18 4.08
N ILE A 151 -15.58 19.96 3.30
CA ILE A 151 -16.07 21.15 2.59
C ILE A 151 -16.06 20.91 1.09
N PHE A 152 -17.24 21.02 0.48
CA PHE A 152 -17.42 21.05 -0.96
C PHE A 152 -17.59 22.49 -1.44
N MET A 153 -16.92 22.87 -2.52
CA MET A 153 -16.96 24.22 -3.09
C MET A 153 -17.43 24.15 -4.53
N GLU A 154 -18.25 25.11 -4.94
CA GLU A 154 -18.62 25.37 -6.34
C GLU A 154 -17.71 26.47 -6.93
N PRO A 155 -17.62 26.60 -8.26
CA PRO A 155 -16.89 27.70 -8.89
C PRO A 155 -17.36 29.06 -8.36
N GLY A 156 -16.41 29.85 -7.88
CA GLY A 156 -16.68 31.16 -7.30
C GLY A 156 -16.93 31.17 -5.79
N ASP A 157 -17.09 30.00 -5.14
CA ASP A 157 -17.07 29.92 -3.68
C ASP A 157 -15.71 30.34 -3.13
N GLU A 158 -15.73 31.01 -1.99
CA GLU A 158 -14.58 31.57 -1.30
C GLU A 158 -14.53 31.09 0.16
N ILE A 159 -13.31 30.80 0.62
CA ILE A 159 -13.03 30.42 1.99
C ILE A 159 -11.75 31.10 2.49
N GLU A 160 -11.77 31.59 3.72
CA GLU A 160 -10.57 32.08 4.39
C GLU A 160 -9.82 30.90 5.01
N ILE A 161 -8.52 30.80 4.71
CA ILE A 161 -7.62 29.77 5.22
C ILE A 161 -6.52 30.45 6.02
N LEU A 162 -6.37 30.04 7.29
CA LEU A 162 -5.30 30.49 8.18
C LEU A 162 -4.37 29.32 8.48
N VAL A 163 -3.12 29.43 8.06
CA VAL A 163 -2.07 28.44 8.38
C VAL A 163 -1.38 28.84 9.67
N GLY A 164 -1.24 27.87 10.58
CA GLY A 164 -0.47 27.98 11.82
C GLY A 164 1.04 28.11 11.56
N THR A 165 1.82 27.97 12.62
CA THR A 165 3.29 28.03 12.52
C THR A 165 3.83 26.86 11.71
N LEU A 166 4.72 27.14 10.76
CA LEU A 166 5.40 26.09 9.99
C LEU A 166 6.49 25.44 10.85
N ASP A 167 6.66 24.12 10.71
CA ASP A 167 7.72 23.38 11.41
C ASP A 167 9.12 23.65 10.84
N HIS A 168 9.20 23.98 9.54
CA HIS A 168 10.46 24.14 8.83
C HIS A 168 10.32 25.15 7.67
N PRO A 169 11.37 25.94 7.32
CA PRO A 169 11.31 26.91 6.22
C PRO A 169 11.03 26.30 4.83
N GLN A 170 11.34 25.01 4.64
CA GLN A 170 11.07 24.27 3.41
C GLN A 170 9.71 23.56 3.40
N THR A 171 8.90 23.75 4.45
CA THR A 171 7.51 23.28 4.46
C THR A 171 6.64 24.21 3.64
N ILE A 172 5.89 23.65 2.70
CA ILE A 172 4.97 24.36 1.81
C ILE A 172 3.58 23.76 2.02
N CYS A 173 2.62 24.58 2.45
CA CYS A 173 1.22 24.17 2.52
C CYS A 173 0.44 24.74 1.34
N SER A 174 -0.57 24.00 0.89
CA SER A 174 -1.36 24.30 -0.29
C SER A 174 -2.82 23.91 -0.09
N ALA A 175 -3.72 24.60 -0.80
CA ALA A 175 -5.13 24.24 -0.92
C ALA A 175 -5.50 24.02 -2.39
N ALA A 176 -6.41 23.07 -2.64
CA ALA A 176 -6.94 22.80 -3.98
C ALA A 176 -8.38 22.30 -3.89
N THR A 177 -9.15 22.42 -4.96
CA THR A 177 -10.48 21.81 -5.09
C THR A 177 -10.38 20.59 -5.98
N CYS A 178 -10.69 19.41 -5.44
CA CYS A 178 -10.69 18.14 -6.16
C CYS A 178 -12.07 17.89 -6.78
N HIS A 179 -12.17 18.00 -8.11
CA HIS A 179 -13.41 17.79 -8.86
C HIS A 179 -13.73 16.30 -8.99
N LEU A 180 -13.09 15.58 -9.91
CA LEU A 180 -13.29 14.13 -10.06
C LEU A 180 -11.97 13.38 -9.87
N TYR A 181 -12.07 12.18 -9.35
CA TYR A 181 -10.93 11.26 -9.26
C TYR A 181 -10.86 10.47 -10.58
N PRO A 182 -9.70 10.30 -11.26
CA PRO A 182 -8.34 10.37 -10.71
C PRO A 182 -7.55 11.66 -10.88
N TYR A 183 -7.89 12.52 -11.84
CA TYR A 183 -6.89 13.41 -12.44
C TYR A 183 -6.94 14.88 -12.02
N ASP A 184 -7.82 15.29 -11.09
CA ASP A 184 -8.02 16.71 -10.79
C ASP A 184 -7.41 17.15 -9.44
N ILE A 185 -6.09 17.32 -9.40
CA ILE A 185 -5.51 18.41 -8.59
C ILE A 185 -5.40 19.64 -9.50
N ILE A 186 -6.54 20.29 -9.71
CA ILE A 186 -6.62 21.59 -10.37
C ILE A 186 -5.82 22.61 -9.54
N LYS A 187 -5.17 23.57 -10.23
CA LYS A 187 -4.33 24.66 -9.70
C LYS A 187 -4.41 24.83 -8.18
N SER A 188 -3.43 24.26 -7.49
CA SER A 188 -3.29 24.50 -6.06
C SER A 188 -2.84 25.93 -5.80
N VAL A 189 -3.30 26.48 -4.68
CA VAL A 189 -2.88 27.79 -4.17
C VAL A 189 -1.95 27.56 -3.00
N ARG A 190 -0.74 28.12 -3.07
CA ARG A 190 0.21 28.11 -1.96
C ARG A 190 -0.34 28.95 -0.81
N LEU A 191 -0.27 28.39 0.39
CA LEU A 191 -0.67 29.03 1.62
C LEU A 191 0.56 29.59 2.37
N ALA A 192 0.46 30.82 2.85
CA ALA A 192 1.49 31.51 3.59
C ALA A 192 1.25 31.37 5.10
N GLU A 193 2.32 31.17 5.86
CA GLU A 193 2.31 31.05 7.32
C GLU A 193 1.68 32.29 7.97
N LYS A 194 0.80 32.07 8.97
CA LYS A 194 0.21 33.13 9.82
C LYS A 194 -0.54 34.22 9.05
N GLN A 195 -0.91 33.97 7.80
CA GLN A 195 -1.68 34.90 6.97
C GLN A 195 -3.05 34.30 6.66
N ASN A 196 -4.07 35.16 6.65
CA ASN A 196 -5.38 34.79 6.13
C ASN A 196 -5.33 34.88 4.61
N ILE A 197 -5.51 33.75 3.94
CA ILE A 197 -5.57 33.66 2.49
C ILE A 197 -7.00 33.35 2.09
N THR A 198 -7.55 34.14 1.17
CA THR A 198 -8.82 33.81 0.52
C THR A 198 -8.54 32.83 -0.61
N TYR A 199 -8.94 31.58 -0.43
CA TYR A 199 -8.99 30.60 -1.50
C TYR A 199 -10.33 30.73 -2.24
N LYS A 200 -10.28 30.78 -3.57
CA LYS A 200 -11.46 30.85 -4.44
C LYS A 200 -11.47 29.63 -5.35
N ALA A 201 -12.53 28.83 -5.29
CA ALA A 201 -12.64 27.64 -6.10
C ALA A 201 -12.85 28.00 -7.59
N SER A 202 -12.04 27.41 -8.46
CA SER A 202 -12.18 27.52 -9.92
C SER A 202 -13.10 26.46 -10.53
N ASN A 203 -13.32 25.37 -9.80
CA ASN A 203 -14.05 24.18 -10.21
C ASN A 203 -14.88 23.67 -9.04
N SER A 204 -15.95 22.92 -9.32
CA SER A 204 -16.70 22.21 -8.28
C SER A 204 -15.82 21.12 -7.68
N GLY A 205 -15.96 20.83 -6.38
CA GLY A 205 -15.25 19.70 -5.78
C GLY A 205 -15.01 19.83 -4.28
N THR A 206 -14.34 18.85 -3.71
CA THR A 206 -13.98 18.89 -2.28
C THR A 206 -12.70 19.69 -2.07
N LEU A 207 -12.71 20.60 -1.10
CA LEU A 207 -11.51 21.31 -0.67
C LEU A 207 -10.53 20.31 -0.03
N MET A 208 -9.31 20.31 -0.53
CA MET A 208 -8.20 19.49 -0.08
C MET A 208 -7.10 20.40 0.48
N LEU A 209 -6.40 19.92 1.51
CA LEU A 209 -5.26 20.61 2.13
C LEU A 209 -4.03 19.73 2.08
N SER A 210 -2.87 20.29 1.75
CA SER A 210 -1.59 19.60 1.73
C SER A 210 -0.54 20.41 2.48
N CYS A 211 0.39 19.74 3.13
CA CYS A 211 1.65 20.32 3.59
C CYS A 211 2.78 19.35 3.24
N VAL A 212 3.78 19.84 2.49
CA VAL A 212 4.91 19.06 2.01
C VAL A 212 6.20 19.69 2.50
N ASN A 213 7.15 18.92 2.99
CA ASN A 213 8.51 19.38 3.24
C ASN A 213 9.42 18.93 2.10
N ASN A 214 10.05 19.91 1.44
CA ASN A 214 10.97 19.64 0.33
C ASN A 214 12.39 19.28 0.79
N ASN A 215 12.61 19.07 2.08
CA ASN A 215 13.88 18.61 2.63
C ASN A 215 14.01 17.08 2.54
N GLN A 216 15.24 16.62 2.33
CA GLN A 216 15.56 15.18 2.29
C GLN A 216 15.72 14.56 3.70
N GLY A 217 15.81 15.40 4.74
CA GLY A 217 16.16 14.99 6.10
C GLY A 217 15.02 14.39 6.92
N MET A 218 13.78 14.37 6.42
CA MET A 218 12.59 13.78 7.08
C MET A 218 12.34 14.21 8.53
N GLN A 219 12.94 15.31 8.98
CA GLN A 219 12.85 15.79 10.37
C GLN A 219 11.43 16.25 10.75
N SER A 220 10.59 16.52 9.75
CA SER A 220 9.18 16.88 9.93
C SER A 220 8.24 15.69 9.92
N TRP A 221 8.75 14.47 9.76
CA TRP A 221 7.93 13.27 9.70
C TRP A 221 7.14 13.08 11.01
N GLY A 222 5.86 12.74 10.89
CA GLY A 222 4.94 12.61 12.02
C GLY A 222 4.47 13.94 12.64
N LYS A 223 4.96 15.09 12.16
CA LYS A 223 4.48 16.42 12.60
C LYS A 223 3.31 16.90 11.75
N THR A 224 2.55 17.84 12.29
CA THR A 224 1.37 18.42 11.65
C THR A 224 1.39 19.94 11.69
N ILE A 225 0.69 20.56 10.74
CA ILE A 225 0.43 22.00 10.68
C ILE A 225 -1.05 22.23 10.97
N GLU A 226 -1.35 23.07 11.94
CA GLU A 226 -2.71 23.53 12.19
C GLU A 226 -3.17 24.43 11.04
N ILE A 227 -4.30 24.11 10.40
CA ILE A 227 -4.95 24.93 9.39
C ILE A 227 -6.40 25.17 9.83
N LYS A 228 -6.78 26.45 9.92
CA LYS A 228 -8.14 26.88 10.26
C LYS A 228 -8.85 27.37 9.02
N LEU A 229 -10.07 26.90 8.82
CA LEU A 229 -10.93 27.33 7.73
C LEU A 229 -12.03 28.23 8.28
N LYS A 230 -12.37 29.27 7.54
CA LYS A 230 -13.45 30.19 7.87
C LYS A 230 -14.30 30.42 6.64
N LEU A 231 -15.49 29.80 6.67
CA LEU A 231 -16.50 29.96 5.64
C LEU A 231 -16.97 31.41 5.58
N LYS A 232 -17.01 31.99 4.37
CA LYS A 232 -17.59 33.30 4.13
C LYS A 232 -19.12 33.26 4.32
N LYS A 233 -19.75 34.43 4.50
CA LYS A 233 -21.22 34.52 4.60
C LYS A 233 -21.90 34.31 3.23
N THR A 234 -21.26 34.80 2.17
CA THR A 234 -21.69 34.74 0.77
C THR A 234 -20.68 33.94 -0.04
N ASN A 235 -21.12 33.18 -1.05
CA ASN A 235 -20.28 32.29 -1.87
C ASN A 235 -19.44 31.34 -1.00
N LYS A 236 -20.12 30.47 -0.23
CA LYS A 236 -19.45 29.64 0.78
C LYS A 236 -19.52 28.18 0.37
N GLY A 237 -18.42 27.47 0.65
CA GLY A 237 -18.42 26.02 0.61
C GLY A 237 -19.50 25.41 1.50
N LYS A 238 -20.02 24.26 1.08
CA LYS A 238 -21.04 23.46 1.76
C LYS A 238 -20.38 22.31 2.51
N LYS A 239 -20.86 22.02 3.71
CA LYS A 239 -20.43 20.83 4.43
C LYS A 239 -20.98 19.57 3.74
N VAL A 240 -20.11 18.59 3.49
CA VAL A 240 -20.45 17.29 2.89
C VAL A 240 -19.95 16.15 3.78
N PRO A 241 -20.58 14.97 3.74
CA PRO A 241 -20.14 13.85 4.55
C PRO A 241 -18.72 13.38 4.21
N LEU A 242 -17.94 13.15 5.27
CA LEU A 242 -16.60 12.56 5.24
C LEU A 242 -16.52 11.54 6.38
N PHE A 243 -16.41 10.26 6.02
CA PHE A 243 -16.25 9.18 6.98
C PHE A 243 -14.79 9.09 7.41
N ILE A 244 -14.53 9.28 8.70
CA ILE A 244 -13.19 9.08 9.28
C ILE A 244 -13.21 7.82 10.14
N PHE A 245 -12.37 6.85 9.77
CA PHE A 245 -12.18 5.63 10.53
C PHE A 245 -11.70 5.96 11.95
N GLY A 246 -12.32 5.34 12.96
CA GLY A 246 -12.02 5.66 14.37
C GLY A 246 -12.82 6.83 14.96
N ILE A 247 -13.46 7.68 14.13
CA ILE A 247 -14.30 8.81 14.60
C ILE A 247 -15.78 8.54 14.34
N ASN A 248 -16.10 8.10 13.11
CA ASN A 248 -17.47 7.81 12.72
C ASN A 248 -17.80 6.33 13.00
N SER A 249 -19.03 6.09 13.44
CA SER A 249 -19.57 4.76 13.75
C SER A 249 -20.18 4.07 12.53
N GLN A 250 -20.30 2.73 12.61
CA GLN A 250 -21.07 1.94 11.63
C GLN A 250 -22.53 2.44 11.52
N LYS A 251 -23.13 2.87 12.64
CA LYS A 251 -24.48 3.43 12.65
C LYS A 251 -24.57 4.74 11.86
N GLU A 252 -23.65 5.67 12.09
CA GLU A 252 -23.57 6.93 11.31
C GLU A 252 -23.35 6.66 9.82
N TRP A 253 -22.54 5.66 9.48
CA TRP A 253 -22.40 5.19 8.10
C TRP A 253 -23.75 4.78 7.50
N MET A 254 -24.47 3.89 8.16
CA MET A 254 -25.71 3.31 7.65
C MET A 254 -26.83 4.34 7.46
N ILE A 255 -27.02 5.24 8.43
CA ILE A 255 -28.20 6.12 8.46
C ILE A 255 -27.96 7.51 7.88
N ASN A 256 -26.70 7.94 7.78
CA ASN A 256 -26.36 9.30 7.36
C ASN A 256 -25.35 9.31 6.22
N ILE A 257 -24.11 8.88 6.45
CA ILE A 257 -23.01 9.13 5.51
C ILE A 257 -23.27 8.44 4.17
N SER A 258 -23.58 7.14 4.17
CA SER A 258 -23.85 6.37 2.94
C SER A 258 -25.07 6.88 2.13
N GLN A 259 -25.95 7.67 2.76
CA GLN A 259 -27.19 8.15 2.14
C GLN A 259 -27.04 9.55 1.52
N ASN A 260 -25.94 10.25 1.82
CA ASN A 260 -25.76 11.65 1.48
C ASN A 260 -24.44 11.86 0.72
N PRO A 261 -24.30 11.35 -0.52
CA PRO A 261 -23.13 11.66 -1.34
C PRO A 261 -22.99 13.17 -1.56
N ASN A 262 -21.77 13.61 -1.80
CA ASN A 262 -21.49 15.00 -2.15
C ASN A 262 -22.17 15.37 -3.50
N PRO A 263 -22.17 16.65 -3.91
CA PRO A 263 -22.79 17.07 -5.18
C PRO A 263 -22.24 16.39 -6.45
N LEU A 264 -21.05 15.77 -6.39
CA LEU A 264 -20.48 14.96 -7.48
C LEU A 264 -20.85 13.48 -7.37
N ASN A 265 -21.84 13.14 -6.55
CA ASN A 265 -22.30 11.79 -6.29
C ASN A 265 -21.17 10.88 -5.74
N GLN A 266 -20.33 11.38 -4.84
CA GLN A 266 -19.25 10.63 -4.22
C GLN A 266 -19.34 10.63 -2.69
N ILE A 267 -18.94 9.52 -2.07
CA ILE A 267 -18.67 9.42 -0.64
C ILE A 267 -17.17 9.36 -0.42
N GLN A 268 -16.72 10.17 0.53
CA GLN A 268 -15.32 10.31 0.90
C GLN A 268 -15.06 9.62 2.22
N ILE A 269 -13.99 8.83 2.23
CA ILE A 269 -13.63 8.01 3.37
C ILE A 269 -12.12 8.12 3.59
N PHE A 270 -11.70 8.12 4.85
CA PHE A 270 -10.30 8.18 5.21
C PHE A 270 -10.01 7.29 6.42
N ASN A 271 -8.96 6.48 6.34
CA ASN A 271 -8.56 5.57 7.42
C ASN A 271 -7.19 5.87 8.05
N GLY A 272 -6.60 7.03 7.74
CA GLY A 272 -5.28 7.42 8.23
C GLY A 272 -4.19 7.31 7.16
N LEU A 273 -4.26 6.27 6.32
CA LEU A 273 -3.28 5.97 5.28
C LEU A 273 -3.87 6.13 3.86
N GLN A 274 -5.12 5.72 3.67
CA GLN A 274 -5.81 5.73 2.39
C GLN A 274 -6.96 6.72 2.37
N ARG A 275 -7.08 7.43 1.24
CA ARG A 275 -8.31 8.13 0.83
C ARG A 275 -9.11 7.18 -0.04
N ILE A 276 -10.37 6.96 0.29
CA ILE A 276 -11.23 6.03 -0.44
C ILE A 276 -12.44 6.78 -0.96
N TYR A 277 -12.68 6.62 -2.26
CA TYR A 277 -13.78 7.21 -3.00
C TYR A 277 -14.72 6.13 -3.46
N ILE A 278 -16.00 6.27 -3.08
CA ILE A 278 -17.04 5.36 -3.54
C ILE A 278 -18.17 6.18 -4.19
N PRO A 279 -18.46 5.96 -5.48
CA PRO A 279 -19.62 6.54 -6.13
C PRO A 279 -20.93 6.21 -5.39
N GLY A 280 -21.83 7.19 -5.31
CA GLY A 280 -23.07 7.08 -4.53
C GLY A 280 -24.04 6.04 -5.11
N ASP A 281 -23.99 5.77 -6.42
CA ASP A 281 -24.74 4.70 -7.06
C ASP A 281 -24.19 3.32 -6.71
N ILE A 282 -22.87 3.20 -6.58
CA ILE A 282 -22.20 1.99 -6.11
C ILE A 282 -22.61 1.70 -4.65
N ILE A 283 -22.58 2.71 -3.77
CA ILE A 283 -23.02 2.54 -2.38
C ILE A 283 -24.47 2.07 -2.26
N LYS A 284 -25.36 2.59 -3.11
CA LYS A 284 -26.76 2.13 -3.13
C LYS A 284 -26.89 0.65 -3.49
N ARG A 285 -26.00 0.13 -4.37
CA ARG A 285 -25.96 -1.28 -4.77
C ARG A 285 -25.29 -2.18 -3.75
N MET A 286 -24.28 -1.69 -3.03
CA MET A 286 -23.46 -2.47 -2.09
C MET A 286 -24.19 -2.96 -0.82
N THR A 287 -25.50 -2.71 -0.71
CA THR A 287 -26.35 -2.89 0.48
C THR A 287 -25.86 -2.06 1.67
N ARG A 288 -26.80 -1.51 2.47
CA ARG A 288 -26.46 -0.74 3.68
C ARG A 288 -25.74 -1.58 4.75
N GLU A 289 -25.57 -2.87 4.52
CA GLU A 289 -25.01 -3.86 5.44
C GLU A 289 -23.50 -4.03 5.31
N VAL A 290 -22.82 -3.32 4.38
CA VAL A 290 -21.35 -3.29 4.38
C VAL A 290 -20.89 -2.83 5.75
N PHE A 291 -20.17 -3.71 6.45
CA PHE A 291 -19.42 -3.39 7.65
C PHE A 291 -18.25 -2.49 7.24
N ILE A 292 -18.49 -1.18 7.17
CA ILE A 292 -17.50 -0.22 6.67
C ILE A 292 -16.24 -0.28 7.54
N ASN A 293 -16.40 -0.52 8.83
CA ASN A 293 -15.28 -0.68 9.73
C ASN A 293 -14.41 -1.89 9.36
N GLN A 294 -14.99 -3.00 8.88
CA GLN A 294 -14.25 -4.16 8.41
C GLN A 294 -13.48 -3.83 7.13
N LEU A 295 -14.14 -3.21 6.14
CA LEU A 295 -13.49 -2.81 4.89
C LEU A 295 -12.28 -1.89 5.14
N LEU A 296 -12.45 -0.88 5.99
CA LEU A 296 -11.38 0.07 6.32
C LEU A 296 -10.27 -0.55 7.16
N SER A 297 -10.60 -1.54 7.98
CA SER A 297 -9.62 -2.35 8.71
C SER A 297 -8.75 -3.15 7.75
N GLU A 298 -9.36 -3.84 6.79
CA GLU A 298 -8.64 -4.66 5.80
C GLU A 298 -7.70 -3.81 4.95
N TYR A 299 -8.17 -2.69 4.39
CA TYR A 299 -7.30 -1.80 3.61
C TYR A 299 -6.13 -1.23 4.44
N LEU A 300 -6.38 -0.84 5.68
CA LEU A 300 -5.33 -0.32 6.55
C LEU A 300 -4.30 -1.40 6.90
N LEU A 301 -4.76 -2.62 7.18
CA LEU A 301 -3.90 -3.78 7.44
C LEU A 301 -3.02 -4.12 6.24
N ILE A 302 -3.62 -4.19 5.06
CA ILE A 302 -2.91 -4.46 3.81
C ILE A 302 -1.83 -3.40 3.59
N GLY A 303 -2.18 -2.12 3.70
CA GLY A 303 -1.23 -1.02 3.51
C GLY A 303 -0.04 -1.10 4.48
N VAL A 304 -0.30 -1.34 5.78
CA VAL A 304 0.76 -1.52 6.79
C VAL A 304 1.60 -2.77 6.51
N ALA A 305 0.98 -3.88 6.12
CA ALA A 305 1.71 -5.10 5.81
C ALA A 305 2.62 -4.93 4.59
N TYR A 306 2.17 -4.21 3.56
CA TYR A 306 2.97 -3.94 2.38
C TYR A 306 4.13 -2.99 2.69
N ASP A 307 3.90 -1.98 3.53
CA ASP A 307 4.97 -1.10 4.00
C ASP A 307 6.04 -1.90 4.77
N LEU A 308 5.64 -2.78 5.68
CA LEU A 308 6.56 -3.65 6.42
C LEU A 308 7.27 -4.66 5.52
N PHE A 309 6.58 -5.23 4.53
CA PHE A 309 7.16 -6.12 3.53
C PHE A 309 8.25 -5.43 2.69
N ASN A 310 8.12 -4.12 2.48
CA ASN A 310 9.14 -3.28 1.86
C ASN A 310 10.21 -2.78 2.84
N GLY A 311 10.13 -3.15 4.12
CA GLY A 311 11.07 -2.73 5.17
C GLY A 311 10.88 -1.30 5.65
N PHE A 312 9.68 -0.72 5.52
CA PHE A 312 9.33 0.54 6.18
C PHE A 312 8.99 0.31 7.67
N ASP A 313 9.98 -0.11 8.44
CA ASP A 313 9.86 -0.51 9.85
C ASP A 313 10.38 0.55 10.84
N GLY A 314 10.76 1.73 10.35
CA GLY A 314 11.31 2.81 11.16
C GLY A 314 12.70 2.53 11.76
N SER A 315 13.44 1.53 11.25
CA SER A 315 14.84 1.27 11.65
C SER A 315 15.79 2.44 11.36
N GLY A 316 15.42 3.35 10.46
CA GLY A 316 16.09 4.60 10.17
C GLY A 316 15.15 5.58 9.46
N LEU A 317 15.57 6.84 9.28
CA LEU A 317 14.74 7.87 8.64
C LEU A 317 14.27 7.44 7.23
N LEU A 318 15.17 6.88 6.41
CA LEU A 318 14.82 6.38 5.08
C LEU A 318 13.82 5.22 5.11
N HIS A 319 13.67 4.52 6.24
CA HIS A 319 12.80 3.36 6.43
C HIS A 319 11.54 3.68 7.24
N LEU A 320 11.21 4.95 7.45
CA LEU A 320 9.89 5.33 7.98
C LEU A 320 8.77 5.04 6.95
N PRO A 321 7.56 4.64 7.34
CA PRO A 321 6.44 4.60 6.39
C PRO A 321 6.20 5.96 5.71
N THR A 322 5.85 5.95 4.43
CA THR A 322 5.70 7.21 3.69
C THR A 322 4.48 7.98 4.19
N GLN A 323 4.56 9.31 4.36
CA GLN A 323 3.42 10.06 4.90
C GLN A 323 2.37 10.44 3.85
N ASP A 324 2.65 10.28 2.58
CA ASP A 324 1.68 10.44 1.49
C ASP A 324 0.61 9.35 1.50
N LEU A 325 -0.46 9.55 0.72
CA LEU A 325 -1.67 8.76 0.78
C LEU A 325 -1.87 7.94 -0.50
N GLN A 326 -2.30 6.70 -0.31
CA GLN A 326 -2.88 5.91 -1.39
C GLN A 326 -4.32 6.35 -1.62
N ILE A 327 -4.74 6.42 -2.89
CA ILE A 327 -6.12 6.71 -3.23
C ILE A 327 -6.76 5.46 -3.80
N ILE A 328 -7.86 5.03 -3.21
CA ILE A 328 -8.63 3.88 -3.68
C ILE A 328 -9.95 4.40 -4.25
N THR A 329 -10.30 4.01 -5.48
CA THR A 329 -11.60 4.35 -6.08
C THR A 329 -12.35 3.11 -6.52
N TYR A 330 -13.67 3.11 -6.32
CA TYR A 330 -14.57 2.08 -6.86
C TYR A 330 -15.14 2.43 -8.24
N GLU A 331 -14.72 3.55 -8.83
CA GLU A 331 -15.25 4.04 -10.10
C GLU A 331 -14.82 3.21 -11.33
N ARG A 332 -13.64 2.58 -11.25
CA ARG A 332 -13.04 1.74 -12.29
C ARG A 332 -12.51 0.44 -11.66
N CYS A 333 -12.09 -0.52 -12.45
CA CYS A 333 -11.73 -1.87 -11.99
C CYS A 333 -10.41 -2.33 -12.60
N GLY A 334 -9.54 -2.91 -11.78
CA GLY A 334 -8.31 -3.60 -12.21
C GLY A 334 -7.31 -2.64 -12.83
N TYR A 335 -7.02 -1.54 -12.13
CA TYR A 335 -6.09 -0.55 -12.62
C TYR A 335 -5.40 0.20 -11.47
N SER A 336 -4.09 0.39 -11.57
CA SER A 336 -3.30 1.19 -10.65
C SER A 336 -2.37 2.11 -11.43
N GLU A 337 -2.37 3.39 -11.10
CA GLU A 337 -1.52 4.40 -11.74
C GLU A 337 -1.22 5.51 -10.73
N MET A 338 0.03 5.97 -10.68
CA MET A 338 0.44 7.10 -9.82
C MET A 338 0.07 6.87 -8.34
N ASP A 339 -0.88 7.64 -7.81
CA ASP A 339 -1.45 7.54 -6.46
C ASP A 339 -2.79 6.79 -6.41
N LEU A 340 -3.36 6.43 -7.56
CA LEU A 340 -4.63 5.75 -7.73
C LEU A 340 -4.50 4.22 -7.71
N VAL A 341 -5.45 3.59 -7.02
CA VAL A 341 -5.82 2.18 -7.09
C VAL A 341 -7.32 2.06 -7.38
N ALA A 342 -7.67 1.56 -8.56
CA ALA A 342 -9.04 1.37 -9.00
C ALA A 342 -9.49 -0.07 -8.75
N VAL A 343 -10.36 -0.23 -7.78
CA VAL A 343 -10.89 -1.51 -7.32
C VAL A 343 -12.29 -1.74 -7.87
N CYS A 344 -12.58 -2.98 -8.25
CA CYS A 344 -13.83 -3.27 -8.95
C CYS A 344 -15.07 -2.94 -8.12
N ASN A 345 -16.15 -2.58 -8.81
CA ASN A 345 -17.38 -2.00 -8.25
C ASN A 345 -18.28 -2.98 -7.48
N ASP A 346 -17.70 -4.10 -7.05
CA ASP A 346 -18.25 -5.13 -6.18
C ASP A 346 -17.42 -5.24 -4.88
N ILE A 347 -18.10 -5.13 -3.74
CA ILE A 347 -17.52 -5.47 -2.43
C ILE A 347 -17.94 -6.90 -2.13
N GLU A 348 -16.98 -7.75 -1.79
CA GLU A 348 -17.27 -9.11 -1.39
C GLU A 348 -18.14 -9.12 -0.13
N THR A 349 -19.22 -9.90 -0.17
CA THR A 349 -20.19 -9.97 0.93
C THR A 349 -19.88 -11.09 1.91
N ARG A 350 -18.96 -12.01 1.60
CA ARG A 350 -18.61 -13.17 2.45
C ARG A 350 -17.13 -13.12 2.86
N ASN A 351 -16.85 -13.35 4.14
CA ASN A 351 -15.52 -13.36 4.75
C ASN A 351 -14.78 -12.02 4.64
N SER A 352 -13.88 -11.83 3.68
CA SER A 352 -13.16 -10.56 3.44
C SER A 352 -14.05 -9.56 2.69
N LYS A 353 -13.84 -8.25 2.88
CA LYS A 353 -14.51 -7.19 2.10
C LYS A 353 -13.67 -6.72 0.92
N THR A 354 -12.38 -6.96 0.96
CA THR A 354 -11.41 -6.77 -0.14
C THR A 354 -11.16 -8.10 -0.87
N LYS A 355 -10.74 -8.02 -2.13
CA LYS A 355 -10.54 -9.19 -3.00
C LYS A 355 -9.19 -9.17 -3.71
N PHE A 356 -8.89 -10.26 -4.40
CA PHE A 356 -7.65 -10.46 -5.15
C PHE A 356 -7.23 -9.25 -5.99
N VAL A 357 -8.15 -8.73 -6.81
CA VAL A 357 -7.88 -7.56 -7.67
C VAL A 357 -7.51 -6.34 -6.82
N ASP A 358 -8.18 -6.11 -5.70
CA ASP A 358 -7.88 -4.97 -4.83
C ASP A 358 -6.45 -5.08 -4.28
N TRP A 359 -6.00 -6.29 -3.93
CA TRP A 359 -4.68 -6.56 -3.38
C TRP A 359 -3.57 -6.41 -4.42
N HIS A 360 -3.82 -6.86 -5.66
CA HIS A 360 -2.93 -6.72 -6.81
C HIS A 360 -2.65 -5.25 -7.11
N GLU A 361 -3.72 -4.46 -7.27
CA GLU A 361 -3.60 -3.05 -7.64
C GLU A 361 -2.97 -2.20 -6.53
N LEU A 362 -3.23 -2.54 -5.27
CA LEU A 362 -2.50 -1.98 -4.13
C LEU A 362 -1.03 -2.41 -4.13
N GLY A 363 -0.73 -3.60 -4.63
CA GLY A 363 0.63 -4.11 -4.81
C GLY A 363 1.44 -3.23 -5.76
N HIS A 364 0.85 -2.71 -6.84
CA HIS A 364 1.53 -1.75 -7.72
C HIS A 364 1.95 -0.45 -7.01
N GLN A 365 1.15 0.05 -6.05
CA GLN A 365 1.50 1.21 -5.21
C GLN A 365 2.66 0.95 -4.24
N ASN A 366 2.97 -0.32 -4.04
CA ASN A 366 3.99 -0.78 -3.12
C ASN A 366 5.16 -1.46 -3.85
N THR A 367 5.08 -1.66 -5.16
CA THR A 367 6.14 -2.33 -5.93
C THR A 367 7.44 -1.56 -5.82
N MET A 368 8.51 -2.28 -5.48
CA MET A 368 9.84 -1.71 -5.28
C MET A 368 10.55 -1.50 -6.62
N GLY A 369 11.40 -0.47 -6.69
CA GLY A 369 12.07 -0.07 -7.93
C GLY A 369 13.21 -0.97 -8.40
N TRP A 370 13.50 -2.07 -7.70
CA TRP A 370 14.50 -3.05 -8.13
C TRP A 370 14.00 -4.04 -9.18
N SER A 371 12.71 -4.00 -9.53
CA SER A 371 12.15 -4.86 -10.58
C SER A 371 12.58 -4.37 -11.97
N TRP A 372 12.68 -5.29 -12.94
CA TRP A 372 13.16 -4.99 -14.29
C TRP A 372 12.10 -5.26 -15.37
N GLY A 373 12.18 -4.57 -16.50
CA GLY A 373 11.35 -4.84 -17.67
C GLY A 373 9.85 -4.86 -17.35
N THR A 374 9.19 -6.00 -17.58
CA THR A 374 7.75 -6.20 -17.30
C THR A 374 7.49 -6.99 -16.01
N GLU A 375 8.47 -7.10 -15.11
CA GLU A 375 8.28 -7.79 -13.84
C GLU A 375 7.36 -7.01 -12.87
N ILE A 376 6.94 -5.79 -13.20
CA ILE A 376 6.01 -5.00 -12.37
C ILE A 376 4.68 -5.75 -12.10
N GLU A 377 4.12 -6.40 -13.12
CA GLU A 377 2.92 -7.25 -13.02
C GLU A 377 3.19 -8.56 -12.27
N VAL A 378 4.46 -8.99 -12.21
CA VAL A 378 4.87 -10.20 -11.48
C VAL A 378 5.02 -9.88 -10.01
N VAL A 379 5.80 -8.86 -9.68
CA VAL A 379 6.12 -8.43 -8.32
C VAL A 379 4.88 -7.89 -7.60
N ALA A 380 3.91 -7.30 -8.31
CA ALA A 380 2.61 -6.94 -7.73
C ALA A 380 1.91 -8.14 -7.05
N ASN A 381 2.04 -9.35 -7.62
CA ASN A 381 1.45 -10.56 -7.03
C ASN A 381 2.14 -11.03 -5.74
N LEU A 382 3.37 -10.56 -5.42
CA LEU A 382 3.97 -10.84 -4.10
C LEU A 382 3.11 -10.25 -2.98
N TYR A 383 2.60 -9.04 -3.20
CA TYR A 383 1.79 -8.33 -2.23
C TYR A 383 0.43 -9.00 -2.03
N GLU A 384 -0.17 -9.55 -3.09
CA GLU A 384 -1.39 -10.36 -2.97
C GLU A 384 -1.23 -11.52 -1.99
N LEU A 385 -0.12 -12.26 -2.07
CA LEU A 385 0.14 -13.37 -1.15
C LEU A 385 0.28 -12.88 0.28
N ILE A 386 0.85 -11.69 0.50
CA ILE A 386 0.92 -11.06 1.81
C ILE A 386 -0.48 -10.71 2.33
N ALA A 387 -1.31 -10.07 1.51
CA ALA A 387 -2.70 -9.75 1.86
C ALA A 387 -3.52 -11.03 2.14
N GLU A 388 -3.34 -12.06 1.33
CA GLU A 388 -4.03 -13.33 1.51
C GLU A 388 -3.61 -14.03 2.81
N ARG A 389 -2.31 -14.13 3.10
CA ARG A 389 -1.81 -14.69 4.37
C ARG A 389 -2.34 -13.91 5.58
N LEU A 390 -2.43 -12.60 5.45
CA LEU A 390 -2.90 -11.70 6.51
C LEU A 390 -4.40 -11.88 6.77
N LEU A 391 -5.22 -11.88 5.73
CA LEU A 391 -6.68 -11.85 5.83
C LEU A 391 -7.30 -13.25 5.89
N LYS A 392 -6.68 -14.25 5.26
CA LYS A 392 -7.17 -15.65 5.25
C LYS A 392 -6.41 -16.59 6.19
N GLY A 393 -5.39 -16.10 6.91
CA GLY A 393 -4.52 -16.89 7.78
C GLY A 393 -3.49 -17.75 7.04
N LYS A 394 -2.59 -18.42 7.79
CA LYS A 394 -1.50 -19.25 7.22
C LYS A 394 -2.02 -20.37 6.34
N LYS A 395 -2.14 -20.11 5.05
CA LYS A 395 -2.13 -21.14 4.01
C LYS A 395 -0.71 -21.19 3.46
N ASN A 396 0.15 -22.01 4.05
CA ASN A 396 1.43 -22.43 3.46
C ASN A 396 1.21 -23.35 2.26
N ASP A 397 0.08 -23.20 1.56
CA ASP A 397 -0.25 -24.04 0.45
C ASP A 397 0.30 -23.37 -0.81
N TRP A 398 1.52 -23.77 -1.16
CA TRP A 398 2.08 -23.52 -2.49
C TRP A 398 1.10 -23.93 -3.61
N ARG A 399 0.13 -24.83 -3.30
CA ARG A 399 -1.00 -25.28 -4.14
C ARG A 399 -2.11 -24.24 -4.35
N LEU A 400 -2.19 -23.15 -3.58
CA LEU A 400 -3.27 -22.16 -3.78
C LEU A 400 -2.98 -21.15 -4.89
N TYR A 401 -1.71 -20.98 -5.23
CA TYR A 401 -1.30 -20.42 -6.52
C TYR A 401 -1.13 -21.52 -7.56
N ASP A 402 -1.86 -22.64 -7.41
CA ASP A 402 -2.13 -23.48 -8.55
C ASP A 402 -2.77 -22.59 -9.62
N ILE A 403 -2.16 -22.67 -10.78
CA ILE A 403 -2.59 -22.19 -12.10
C ILE A 403 -4.08 -22.49 -12.41
N TYR A 404 -4.76 -23.28 -11.56
CA TYR A 404 -6.19 -23.59 -11.54
C TYR A 404 -7.14 -22.38 -11.58
N TYR A 405 -6.81 -21.25 -10.96
CA TYR A 405 -7.77 -20.11 -10.95
C TYR A 405 -7.79 -19.31 -12.26
N TYR A 406 -6.71 -19.34 -13.04
CA TYR A 406 -6.54 -18.48 -14.23
C TYR A 406 -6.31 -19.23 -15.56
N ALA A 407 -6.08 -20.55 -15.56
CA ALA A 407 -5.98 -21.35 -16.79
C ALA A 407 -6.71 -22.72 -16.71
N PRO A 408 -8.02 -22.75 -16.43
CA PRO A 408 -8.77 -24.01 -16.27
C PRO A 408 -8.77 -24.88 -17.55
N GLU A 409 -8.68 -24.28 -18.74
CA GLU A 409 -8.77 -25.02 -20.01
C GLU A 409 -7.50 -25.82 -20.34
N TYR A 410 -6.32 -25.38 -19.88
CA TYR A 410 -5.07 -26.09 -20.15
C TYR A 410 -4.95 -27.36 -19.29
N PHE A 411 -5.36 -27.28 -18.02
CA PHE A 411 -5.26 -28.39 -17.07
C PHE A 411 -6.47 -29.34 -17.08
N ASN A 412 -7.68 -28.88 -17.44
CA ASN A 412 -8.85 -29.77 -17.56
C ASN A 412 -8.78 -30.75 -18.74
N SER A 413 -7.85 -30.56 -19.68
CA SER A 413 -7.62 -31.54 -20.76
C SER A 413 -6.92 -32.82 -20.27
N GLN A 414 -6.34 -32.81 -19.07
CA GLN A 414 -5.80 -33.99 -18.42
C GLN A 414 -6.69 -34.39 -17.24
N LYS A 415 -7.61 -35.33 -17.50
CA LYS A 415 -8.34 -36.04 -16.44
C LYS A 415 -7.36 -36.81 -15.57
N HIS A 416 -6.85 -36.18 -14.52
CA HIS A 416 -6.22 -36.87 -13.41
C HIS A 416 -6.91 -36.45 -12.12
N GLY A 417 -7.72 -37.37 -11.61
CA GLY A 417 -8.22 -37.30 -10.25
C GLY A 417 -7.06 -37.38 -9.26
N THR A 418 -7.32 -36.81 -8.08
CA THR A 418 -6.47 -36.79 -6.87
C THR A 418 -5.26 -35.85 -6.95
N SER A 419 -5.24 -34.87 -6.02
CA SER A 419 -4.07 -34.18 -5.45
C SER A 419 -2.80 -34.25 -6.31
N GLN A 420 -2.71 -33.44 -7.37
CA GLN A 420 -1.47 -33.36 -8.14
C GLN A 420 -0.49 -32.41 -7.44
N VAL A 421 0.64 -32.99 -7.07
CA VAL A 421 1.80 -32.32 -6.51
C VAL A 421 2.42 -31.44 -7.60
N TRP A 422 2.83 -30.20 -7.29
CA TRP A 422 3.65 -29.37 -8.17
C TRP A 422 4.79 -30.22 -8.74
N ASP A 423 4.98 -30.19 -10.07
CA ASP A 423 6.10 -30.86 -10.73
C ASP A 423 7.27 -29.87 -10.80
N PRO A 424 8.32 -30.00 -9.96
CA PRO A 424 9.53 -29.19 -10.09
C PRO A 424 10.12 -29.23 -11.50
N ASN A 425 9.88 -30.31 -12.24
CA ASN A 425 10.35 -30.42 -13.61
C ASN A 425 9.58 -29.54 -14.57
N SER A 426 8.39 -29.03 -14.26
CA SER A 426 7.64 -28.16 -15.19
C SER A 426 8.30 -26.79 -15.40
N VAL A 427 8.83 -26.18 -14.32
CA VAL A 427 9.69 -24.98 -14.39
C VAL A 427 11.00 -25.31 -15.10
N VAL A 428 11.65 -26.41 -14.70
CA VAL A 428 12.91 -26.85 -15.31
C VAL A 428 12.72 -27.21 -16.80
N ASN A 429 11.58 -27.75 -17.20
CA ASN A 429 11.24 -28.09 -18.59
C ASN A 429 10.93 -26.83 -19.39
N PHE A 430 10.19 -25.85 -18.83
CA PHE A 430 10.00 -24.54 -19.43
C PHE A 430 11.34 -23.82 -19.68
N ILE A 431 12.25 -23.88 -18.71
CA ILE A 431 13.59 -23.32 -18.80
C ILE A 431 14.43 -24.08 -19.85
N LYS A 432 14.42 -25.42 -19.81
CA LYS A 432 15.13 -26.28 -20.78
C LYS A 432 14.60 -26.13 -22.22
N THR A 433 13.30 -25.93 -22.44
CA THR A 433 12.74 -25.75 -23.79
C THR A 433 13.06 -24.37 -24.37
N ASN A 434 13.28 -23.36 -23.53
CA ASN A 434 13.55 -21.98 -23.96
C ASN A 434 15.04 -21.61 -24.00
N ILE A 435 15.92 -22.35 -23.32
CA ILE A 435 17.40 -22.17 -23.39
C ILE A 435 17.98 -22.47 -24.78
N ASN A 436 17.26 -23.24 -25.62
CA ASN A 436 17.72 -23.59 -26.99
C ASN A 436 17.40 -22.54 -28.07
N GLN A 437 16.98 -21.32 -27.71
CA GLN A 437 16.73 -20.23 -28.65
C GLN A 437 17.86 -19.18 -28.56
N PRO A 438 18.94 -19.30 -29.35
CA PRO A 438 19.94 -18.25 -29.42
C PRO A 438 19.32 -17.03 -30.12
N ASN A 439 19.21 -15.91 -29.39
CA ASN A 439 18.64 -14.63 -29.82
C ASN A 439 17.11 -14.48 -29.70
N PHE A 440 16.56 -14.57 -28.48
CA PHE A 440 15.21 -14.04 -28.24
C PHE A 440 15.25 -12.51 -28.15
N GLN A 441 15.14 -11.84 -29.31
CA GLN A 441 14.81 -10.42 -29.38
C GLN A 441 13.35 -10.22 -28.95
N TYR A 442 13.12 -9.45 -27.88
CA TYR A 442 11.79 -9.02 -27.48
C TYR A 442 11.22 -8.05 -28.51
N ASN A 443 10.10 -8.42 -29.16
CA ASN A 443 9.21 -7.42 -29.74
C ASN A 443 8.46 -6.73 -28.60
N LEU A 444 9.06 -5.63 -28.15
CA LEU A 444 8.50 -4.62 -27.28
C LEU A 444 7.35 -3.92 -28.02
N HIS A 445 6.10 -4.32 -27.78
CA HIS A 445 4.92 -3.47 -27.95
C HIS A 445 3.78 -4.01 -27.07
N GLY A 446 3.87 -3.74 -25.76
CA GLY A 446 2.66 -3.52 -24.97
C GLY A 446 2.17 -2.13 -25.34
N GLY A 447 1.29 -2.04 -26.34
CA GLY A 447 0.78 -0.79 -26.87
C GLY A 447 0.07 0.02 -25.80
N TYR A 448 0.79 1.01 -25.26
CA TYR A 448 0.20 2.32 -25.01
C TYR A 448 -0.33 2.86 -26.36
N ASP A 449 -1.47 3.56 -26.28
CA ASP A 449 -2.21 4.27 -27.32
C ASP A 449 -3.36 3.50 -28.01
N GLU A 450 -4.56 4.09 -27.86
CA GLU A 450 -5.86 3.77 -28.50
C GLU A 450 -6.76 2.68 -27.87
N MET A 451 -7.35 2.90 -26.68
CA MET A 451 -8.51 2.08 -26.27
C MET A 451 -9.55 2.76 -25.37
N SER A 452 -9.97 3.98 -25.71
CA SER A 452 -10.91 4.77 -24.91
C SER A 452 -12.38 4.73 -25.36
N SER A 453 -12.87 3.69 -26.05
CA SER A 453 -14.28 3.72 -26.54
C SER A 453 -15.02 2.38 -26.71
N ILE A 454 -14.68 1.32 -25.97
CA ILE A 454 -15.40 0.04 -26.08
C ILE A 454 -16.08 -0.38 -24.77
N THR A 455 -17.26 -0.98 -24.92
CA THR A 455 -18.16 -1.41 -23.83
C THR A 455 -17.66 -2.71 -23.15
N TYR A 456 -18.17 -3.00 -21.95
CA TYR A 456 -17.76 -4.18 -21.17
C TYR A 456 -17.96 -5.51 -21.92
N ASP A 457 -19.00 -5.63 -22.74
CA ASP A 457 -19.28 -6.84 -23.52
C ASP A 457 -18.37 -6.99 -24.76
N GLU A 458 -17.90 -5.87 -25.33
CA GLU A 458 -16.90 -5.88 -26.43
C GLU A 458 -15.50 -6.29 -25.93
N ARG A 459 -15.16 -5.97 -24.67
CA ARG A 459 -13.92 -6.46 -24.04
C ARG A 459 -13.91 -7.99 -23.91
N LYS A 460 -15.06 -8.61 -23.66
CA LYS A 460 -15.17 -10.06 -23.43
C LYS A 460 -15.00 -10.89 -24.70
N SER A 461 -15.36 -10.34 -25.86
CA SER A 461 -15.22 -11.02 -27.16
C SER A 461 -13.84 -10.86 -27.81
N GLN A 462 -13.03 -9.92 -27.31
CA GLN A 462 -11.64 -9.70 -27.72
C GLN A 462 -10.60 -10.27 -26.74
N LEU A 463 -11.05 -10.95 -25.67
CA LEU A 463 -10.15 -11.69 -24.79
C LEU A 463 -9.29 -12.64 -25.64
N PRO A 464 -7.95 -12.60 -25.50
CA PRO A 464 -7.07 -13.42 -26.31
C PRO A 464 -7.43 -14.90 -26.11
N LYS A 465 -7.54 -15.63 -27.23
CA LYS A 465 -7.66 -17.09 -27.22
C LYS A 465 -6.50 -17.70 -26.43
N PRO A 466 -6.69 -18.85 -25.75
CA PRO A 466 -5.71 -19.40 -24.82
C PRO A 466 -4.46 -19.90 -25.56
N GLN A 467 -3.49 -19.00 -25.77
CA GLN A 467 -2.13 -19.32 -26.19
C GLN A 467 -1.06 -18.65 -25.31
N HIS A 468 -1.45 -18.00 -24.21
CA HIS A 468 -0.54 -17.48 -23.20
C HIS A 468 -0.90 -18.12 -21.87
N ILE A 469 -0.26 -19.25 -21.52
CA ILE A 469 -0.05 -19.52 -20.09
C ILE A 469 0.78 -18.32 -19.61
N ASN A 470 0.17 -17.44 -18.82
CA ASN A 470 0.77 -16.16 -18.42
C ASN A 470 2.13 -16.41 -17.76
N ASN A 471 3.19 -16.06 -18.49
CA ASN A 471 4.59 -16.16 -18.08
C ASN A 471 4.85 -15.47 -16.73
N GLU A 472 3.99 -14.52 -16.34
CA GLU A 472 4.05 -13.80 -15.06
C GLU A 472 3.94 -14.70 -13.84
N PHE A 473 2.95 -15.59 -13.76
CA PHE A 473 2.81 -16.50 -12.62
C PHE A 473 3.91 -17.56 -12.54
N LEU A 474 4.51 -17.91 -13.69
CA LEU A 474 5.70 -18.77 -13.72
C LEU A 474 6.94 -18.03 -13.18
N ARG A 475 7.14 -16.77 -13.58
CA ARG A 475 8.23 -15.91 -13.08
C ARG A 475 8.06 -15.60 -11.58
N LEU A 476 6.82 -15.44 -11.11
CA LEU A 476 6.49 -15.21 -9.70
C LEU A 476 7.05 -16.31 -8.77
N GLN A 477 7.15 -17.54 -9.26
CA GLN A 477 7.64 -18.67 -8.47
C GLN A 477 9.09 -18.47 -7.99
N MET A 478 9.95 -17.82 -8.78
CA MET A 478 11.31 -17.49 -8.33
C MET A 478 11.27 -16.59 -7.08
N PHE A 479 10.42 -15.57 -7.12
CA PHE A 479 10.24 -14.63 -6.02
C PHE A 479 9.60 -15.29 -4.80
N TYR A 480 8.63 -16.19 -5.00
CA TYR A 480 8.03 -17.00 -3.94
C TYR A 480 9.04 -17.96 -3.30
N GLN A 481 9.92 -18.59 -4.06
CA GLN A 481 10.96 -19.45 -3.48
C GLN A 481 11.86 -18.66 -2.53
N LEU A 482 12.30 -17.46 -2.92
CA LEU A 482 13.05 -16.57 -2.03
C LEU A 482 12.24 -16.20 -0.77
N LEU A 483 10.95 -15.87 -0.93
CA LEU A 483 10.04 -15.56 0.17
C LEU A 483 9.89 -16.74 1.15
N PHE A 484 9.67 -17.95 0.65
CA PHE A 484 9.42 -19.11 1.48
C PHE A 484 10.69 -19.64 2.15
N THR A 485 11.85 -19.50 1.50
CA THR A 485 13.14 -19.90 2.06
C THR A 485 13.62 -18.93 3.14
N TYR A 486 13.51 -17.63 2.91
CA TYR A 486 14.08 -16.60 3.79
C TYR A 486 13.06 -15.77 4.55
N ASN A 487 11.77 -16.12 4.45
CA ASN A 487 10.62 -15.41 5.04
C ASN A 487 10.52 -13.93 4.60
N ASP A 488 9.56 -13.21 5.20
CA ASP A 488 9.27 -11.81 4.87
C ASP A 488 10.47 -10.87 5.13
N HIS A 489 11.43 -11.28 5.98
CA HIS A 489 12.67 -10.56 6.26
C HIS A 489 13.50 -10.28 5.00
N PHE A 490 13.53 -11.22 4.04
CA PHE A 490 14.31 -11.03 2.82
C PHE A 490 13.88 -9.80 2.02
N TYR A 491 12.57 -9.65 1.77
CA TYR A 491 12.05 -8.52 1.00
C TYR A 491 12.08 -7.22 1.79
N ALA A 492 11.94 -7.28 3.12
CA ALA A 492 12.10 -6.12 3.98
C ALA A 492 13.52 -5.55 3.88
N GLU A 493 14.55 -6.41 4.01
CA GLU A 493 15.94 -5.99 3.87
C GLU A 493 16.31 -5.59 2.43
N LEU A 494 15.73 -6.25 1.42
CA LEU A 494 15.91 -5.88 0.03
C LEU A 494 15.37 -4.47 -0.24
N GLY A 495 14.19 -4.14 0.29
CA GLY A 495 13.62 -2.80 0.18
C GLY A 495 14.45 -1.73 0.89
N LYS A 496 15.04 -2.06 2.05
CA LYS A 496 15.97 -1.15 2.75
C LYS A 496 17.24 -0.91 1.94
N ALA A 497 17.91 -1.97 1.49
CA ALA A 497 19.11 -1.89 0.68
C ALA A 497 18.86 -1.07 -0.61
N TYR A 498 17.72 -1.30 -1.26
CA TYR A 498 17.33 -0.51 -2.42
C TYR A 498 17.20 0.98 -2.06
N ARG A 499 16.49 1.32 -0.98
CA ARG A 499 16.30 2.72 -0.58
C ARG A 499 17.60 3.43 -0.23
N GLU A 500 18.55 2.72 0.38
CA GLU A 500 19.87 3.25 0.71
C GLU A 500 20.71 3.50 -0.54
N GLU A 501 20.69 2.60 -1.52
CA GLU A 501 21.45 2.78 -2.76
C GLU A 501 20.80 3.77 -3.72
N TRP A 502 19.47 3.76 -3.87
CA TRP A 502 18.73 4.68 -4.75
C TRP A 502 18.73 6.13 -4.23
N ASN A 503 18.62 6.28 -2.91
CA ASN A 503 18.47 7.50 -2.11
C ASN A 503 18.32 8.82 -2.91
N PHE A 504 17.09 9.33 -3.02
CA PHE A 504 16.79 10.65 -3.62
C PHE A 504 17.37 10.87 -5.03
N PHE A 505 17.41 9.84 -5.87
CA PHE A 505 18.00 9.81 -7.22
C PHE A 505 19.54 9.82 -7.29
N GLU A 506 20.25 9.82 -6.16
CA GLU A 506 21.72 9.75 -6.16
C GLU A 506 22.23 8.43 -6.76
N GLY A 507 21.46 7.35 -6.58
CA GLY A 507 21.77 6.02 -7.11
C GLY A 507 21.25 5.73 -8.51
N TRP A 508 20.71 6.71 -9.24
CA TRP A 508 20.03 6.48 -10.53
C TRP A 508 20.85 5.63 -11.50
N ASP A 509 22.16 5.86 -11.59
CA ASP A 509 23.04 5.14 -12.49
C ASP A 509 23.15 3.64 -12.19
N THR A 510 22.79 3.20 -10.99
CA THR A 510 22.71 1.79 -10.60
C THR A 510 21.44 1.11 -11.12
N PHE A 511 20.37 1.86 -11.41
CA PHE A 511 19.04 1.34 -11.71
C PHE A 511 18.46 1.81 -13.06
N ASN A 512 19.31 2.37 -13.92
CA ASN A 512 18.86 2.95 -15.18
C ASN A 512 18.75 1.96 -16.36
N THR A 513 18.96 0.66 -16.12
CA THR A 513 18.80 -0.39 -17.14
C THR A 513 18.41 -1.73 -16.51
N ASN A 514 17.57 -2.50 -17.21
CA ASN A 514 17.17 -3.85 -16.77
C ASN A 514 18.34 -4.78 -16.38
N GLN A 515 19.49 -4.69 -17.07
CA GLN A 515 20.64 -5.54 -16.75
C GLN A 515 21.27 -5.13 -15.41
N LYS A 516 21.31 -3.83 -15.10
CA LYS A 516 21.81 -3.36 -13.82
C LYS A 516 20.86 -3.68 -12.68
N ASP A 517 19.54 -3.61 -12.90
CA ASP A 517 18.54 -4.03 -11.91
C ASP A 517 18.70 -5.52 -11.55
N LYS A 518 18.83 -6.38 -12.57
CA LYS A 518 19.12 -7.82 -12.38
C LYS A 518 20.42 -8.06 -11.64
N ASN A 519 21.49 -7.39 -12.06
CA ASN A 519 22.80 -7.48 -11.44
C ASN A 519 22.74 -7.07 -9.96
N TRP A 520 22.06 -5.97 -9.67
CA TRP A 520 21.85 -5.46 -8.32
C TRP A 520 21.04 -6.44 -7.48
N PHE A 521 19.89 -6.90 -8.00
CA PHE A 521 19.00 -7.82 -7.29
C PHE A 521 19.71 -9.11 -6.88
N VAL A 522 20.44 -9.74 -7.81
CA VAL A 522 21.18 -10.99 -7.52
C VAL A 522 22.28 -10.76 -6.48
N LYS A 523 23.03 -9.67 -6.61
CA LYS A 523 24.07 -9.30 -5.65
C LYS A 523 23.47 -9.03 -4.27
N ALA A 524 22.44 -8.19 -4.19
CA ALA A 524 21.74 -7.84 -2.95
C ALA A 524 21.15 -9.09 -2.29
N ALA A 525 20.57 -10.00 -3.07
CA ALA A 525 20.05 -11.26 -2.56
C ALA A 525 21.14 -12.12 -1.91
N CYS A 526 22.32 -12.22 -2.52
CA CYS A 526 23.47 -12.92 -1.93
C CYS A 526 23.98 -12.20 -0.66
N ASP A 527 24.06 -10.88 -0.69
CA ASP A 527 24.50 -10.05 0.43
C ASP A 527 23.58 -10.16 1.65
N ILE A 528 22.27 -10.16 1.44
CA ILE A 528 21.26 -10.24 2.52
C ILE A 528 21.24 -11.64 3.13
N THR A 529 21.24 -12.68 2.28
CA THR A 529 21.14 -14.08 2.71
C THR A 529 22.47 -14.67 3.16
N LYS A 530 23.58 -13.95 2.92
CA LYS A 530 24.96 -14.43 3.11
C LYS A 530 25.25 -15.75 2.41
N THR A 531 24.51 -16.04 1.34
CA THR A 531 24.54 -17.29 0.59
C THR A 531 24.82 -17.02 -0.88
N ASN A 532 25.66 -17.84 -1.51
CA ASN A 532 25.91 -17.78 -2.94
C ASN A 532 24.69 -18.32 -3.69
N LEU A 533 23.80 -17.43 -4.12
CA LEU A 533 22.57 -17.78 -4.84
C LEU A 533 22.78 -17.90 -6.36
N LEU A 534 24.01 -17.84 -6.89
CA LEU A 534 24.25 -18.01 -8.32
C LEU A 534 23.66 -19.31 -8.88
N PRO A 535 23.80 -20.49 -8.23
CA PRO A 535 23.19 -21.72 -8.73
C PRO A 535 21.66 -21.65 -8.83
N PHE A 536 21.03 -20.94 -7.88
CA PHE A 536 19.58 -20.71 -7.88
C PHE A 536 19.16 -19.83 -9.06
N PHE A 537 19.82 -18.69 -9.25
CA PHE A 537 19.50 -17.77 -10.34
C PHE A 537 19.85 -18.35 -11.73
N ASP A 538 20.91 -19.15 -11.81
CA ASP A 538 21.27 -19.89 -13.02
C ASP A 538 20.21 -20.93 -13.38
N ALA A 539 19.68 -21.64 -12.37
CA ALA A 539 18.57 -22.57 -12.58
C ALA A 539 17.30 -21.88 -13.08
N TRP A 540 17.08 -20.61 -12.70
CA TRP A 540 15.98 -19.76 -13.18
C TRP A 540 16.27 -19.03 -14.50
N GLY A 541 17.48 -19.15 -15.05
CA GLY A 541 17.89 -18.45 -16.27
C GLY A 541 18.05 -16.93 -16.11
N LEU A 542 18.21 -16.43 -14.88
CA LEU A 542 18.38 -15.00 -14.61
C LEU A 542 19.84 -14.57 -14.86
N GLY A 543 20.12 -14.17 -16.09
CA GLY A 543 21.46 -13.76 -16.52
C GLY A 543 21.96 -12.47 -15.85
N ILE A 544 23.16 -12.54 -15.27
CA ILE A 544 23.92 -11.40 -14.74
C ILE A 544 25.23 -11.19 -15.50
N SER A 545 25.80 -9.99 -15.45
CA SER A 545 27.08 -9.68 -16.10
C SER A 545 28.26 -10.46 -15.50
N PRO A 546 29.27 -10.86 -16.30
CA PRO A 546 30.45 -11.60 -15.82
C PRO A 546 31.17 -10.92 -14.65
N GLU A 547 31.21 -9.58 -14.63
CA GLU A 547 31.88 -8.80 -13.59
C GLU A 547 31.21 -8.99 -12.23
N VAL A 548 29.87 -9.00 -12.19
CA VAL A 548 29.09 -9.19 -10.96
C VAL A 548 29.15 -10.64 -10.51
N ARG A 549 29.09 -11.59 -11.43
CA ARG A 549 29.27 -13.02 -11.12
C ARG A 549 30.61 -13.24 -10.42
N LYS A 550 31.70 -12.76 -11.02
CA LYS A 550 33.04 -12.89 -10.44
C LYS A 550 33.11 -12.27 -9.04
N ARG A 551 32.51 -11.10 -8.84
CA ARG A 551 32.47 -10.46 -7.50
C ARG A 551 31.76 -11.32 -6.45
N ILE A 552 30.69 -12.02 -6.81
CA ILE A 552 29.96 -12.91 -5.89
C ILE A 552 30.77 -14.19 -5.63
N GLU A 553 31.43 -14.74 -6.64
CA GLU A 553 32.31 -15.91 -6.52
C GLU A 553 33.56 -15.63 -5.65
N ASP A 554 34.10 -14.41 -5.74
CA ASP A 554 35.24 -13.95 -4.94
C ASP A 554 34.86 -13.68 -3.47
N GLN A 555 33.57 -13.66 -3.11
CA GLN A 555 33.10 -13.53 -1.73
C GLN A 555 32.98 -14.88 -1.03
N ASN A 556 33.33 -14.94 0.26
CA ASN A 556 33.18 -16.13 1.11
C ASN A 556 31.72 -16.35 1.60
N TYR A 557 30.75 -16.37 0.68
CA TYR A 557 29.39 -16.78 1.02
C TYR A 557 29.29 -18.30 1.22
N SER A 558 28.36 -18.76 2.06
CA SER A 558 28.00 -20.18 2.11
C SER A 558 27.29 -20.62 0.83
N PHE A 559 27.40 -21.89 0.44
CA PHE A 559 26.58 -22.45 -0.63
C PHE A 559 25.20 -22.87 -0.10
N PRO A 560 24.14 -22.81 -0.92
CA PRO A 560 22.82 -23.30 -0.54
C PRO A 560 22.92 -24.81 -0.21
N VAL A 561 22.38 -25.21 0.94
CA VAL A 561 22.33 -26.60 1.41
C VAL A 561 21.14 -27.34 0.81
#